data_AF-A0A920J649-F1
#
_entry.id   AF-A0A920J649-F1
#
_cell.length_a   1.000
_cell.length_b   1.000
_cell.length_c   1.000
_cell.angle_alpha   90.00
_cell.angle_beta   90.00
_cell.angle_gamma   90.00
#
_symmetry.space_group_name_H-M   'P 1'
#
loop_
_entity.id
_entity.type
_entity.pdbx_description
1 polymer ?
#
loop_
_entity_poly.entity_id
_entity_poly.type
_entity_poly.pdbx_seq_one_letter_code
_entity_poly.pdbx_strand_id
1 'polypeptide(L)'
;MGNCERESRILQIAKLKGVPVPTVIASGFAENAGNRSFSITEKMQGETIARKILRDAQWQNARKNLIHDMAKAFGSDPQDRQKPL
;
A
#
# COMPACT_ATOMS: atom_id res chain seq x y z
N MET A 1 14.54 15.40 -3.17
CA MET A 1 13.27 14.76 -2.72
C MET A 1 13.51 14.08 -1.40
N GLY A 2 12.77 14.46 -0.37
CA GLY A 2 12.70 13.71 0.87
C GLY A 2 12.01 12.36 0.70
N ASN A 3 12.16 11.49 1.68
CA ASN A 3 11.52 10.18 1.73
C ASN A 3 9.98 10.28 1.62
N CYS A 4 9.33 11.16 2.39
CA CYS A 4 7.87 11.30 2.43
C CYS A 4 7.25 11.77 1.12
N GLU A 5 7.89 12.70 0.42
CA GLU A 5 7.43 13.20 -0.88
C GLU A 5 7.52 12.11 -1.96
N ARG A 6 8.63 11.35 -1.96
CA ARG A 6 8.81 10.21 -2.85
C ARG A 6 7.76 9.12 -2.57
N GLU A 7 7.56 8.75 -1.31
CA GLU A 7 6.55 7.77 -0.91
C GLU A 7 5.14 8.21 -1.34
N SER A 8 4.80 9.48 -1.15
CA SER A 8 3.52 10.05 -1.58
C SER A 8 3.31 9.95 -3.08
N ARG A 9 4.34 10.24 -3.88
CA ARG A 9 4.29 10.09 -5.34
C ARG A 9 4.08 8.63 -5.76
N ILE A 10 4.70 7.67 -5.05
CA ILE A 10 4.48 6.24 -5.30
C ILE A 10 3.03 5.87 -5.02
N LEU A 11 2.47 6.30 -3.89
CA LEU A 11 1.06 6.05 -3.54
C LEU A 11 0.09 6.64 -4.58
N GLN A 12 0.34 7.84 -5.06
CA GLN A 12 -0.47 8.48 -6.10
C GLN A 12 -0.45 7.66 -7.41
N ILE A 13 0.73 7.22 -7.86
CA ILE A 13 0.86 6.39 -9.08
C ILE A 13 0.16 5.05 -8.89
N ALA A 14 0.35 4.40 -7.73
CA ALA A 14 -0.29 3.12 -7.41
C ALA A 14 -1.83 3.24 -7.41
N LYS A 15 -2.37 4.34 -6.87
CA LYS A 15 -3.82 4.61 -6.88
C LYS A 15 -4.36 4.73 -8.30
N LEU A 16 -3.68 5.48 -9.17
CA LEU A 16 -4.05 5.63 -10.59
C LEU A 16 -4.04 4.29 -11.34
N LYS A 17 -3.19 3.36 -10.91
CA LYS A 17 -3.11 1.99 -11.43
C LYS A 17 -4.12 1.02 -10.80
N GLY A 18 -4.98 1.48 -9.90
CA GLY A 18 -6.02 0.64 -9.29
C GLY A 18 -5.57 -0.18 -8.08
N VAL A 19 -4.35 0.02 -7.59
CA VAL A 19 -3.89 -0.62 -6.34
C VAL A 19 -4.69 -0.03 -5.17
N PRO A 20 -5.18 -0.84 -4.21
CA PRO A 20 -5.97 -0.37 -3.07
C PRO A 20 -5.11 0.33 -2.00
N VAL A 21 -4.58 1.50 -2.33
CA VAL A 21 -3.81 2.38 -1.44
C VAL A 21 -4.65 3.59 -0.97
N PRO A 22 -4.28 4.22 0.16
CA PRO A 22 -4.97 5.43 0.60
C PRO A 22 -4.69 6.59 -0.34
N THR A 23 -5.66 7.49 -0.48
CA THR A 23 -5.48 8.72 -1.25
C THR A 23 -4.55 9.66 -0.48
N VAL A 24 -3.56 10.23 -1.16
CA VAL A 24 -2.68 11.26 -0.59
C VAL A 24 -3.42 12.60 -0.63
N ILE A 25 -3.55 13.26 0.53
CA ILE A 25 -4.14 14.59 0.67
C ILE A 25 -3.07 15.68 0.54
N ALA A 26 -1.90 15.47 1.17
CA ALA A 26 -0.77 16.40 1.12
C ALA A 26 0.54 15.70 1.46
N SER A 27 1.66 16.26 1.01
CA SER A 27 3.00 15.85 1.45
C SER A 27 3.93 17.05 1.48
N GLY A 28 4.87 17.05 2.41
CA GLY A 28 5.87 18.10 2.56
C GLY A 28 7.27 17.53 2.81
N PHE A 29 8.27 18.21 2.26
CA PHE A 29 9.68 17.91 2.48
C PHE A 29 10.32 19.04 3.28
N ALA A 30 11.20 18.68 4.23
CA ALA A 30 11.98 19.62 5.02
C ALA A 30 13.46 19.53 4.63
N GLU A 31 14.04 20.66 4.21
CA GLU A 31 15.47 20.76 3.86
C GLU A 31 16.37 21.01 5.08
N ASN A 32 15.83 21.62 6.15
CA ASN A 32 16.59 22.04 7.32
C ASN A 32 16.40 21.09 8.52
N ALA A 33 17.46 20.87 9.31
CA ALA A 33 17.54 19.91 10.41
C ALA A 33 16.55 20.12 11.60
N GLY A 34 15.75 21.18 11.59
CA GLY A 34 14.71 21.46 12.59
C GLY A 34 13.28 21.12 12.16
N ASN A 35 13.05 20.89 10.86
CA ASN A 35 11.73 20.60 10.32
C ASN A 35 11.62 19.11 9.95
N ARG A 36 10.39 18.56 9.98
CA ARG A 36 10.13 17.15 9.65
C ARG A 36 9.36 17.05 8.35
N SER A 37 9.78 16.12 7.50
CA SER A 37 9.00 15.71 6.33
C SER A 37 7.73 14.97 6.77
N PHE A 38 6.67 15.07 5.98
CA PHE A 38 5.39 14.47 6.32
C PHE A 38 4.59 14.06 5.08
N SER A 39 3.63 13.16 5.29
CA SER A 39 2.59 12.79 4.33
C SER A 39 1.26 12.67 5.08
N ILE A 40 0.20 13.22 4.49
CA ILE A 40 -1.17 13.14 4.99
C ILE A 40 -1.98 12.35 3.97
N THR A 41 -2.69 11.31 4.45
CA THR A 41 -3.52 10.44 3.62
C THR A 41 -4.91 10.28 4.21
N GLU A 42 -5.86 9.82 3.39
CA GLU A 42 -7.16 9.39 3.88
C GLU A 42 -7.02 8.20 4.84
N LYS A 43 -7.84 8.20 5.90
CA LYS A 43 -7.96 7.06 6.80
C LYS A 43 -8.58 5.88 6.05
N MET A 44 -7.85 4.77 5.98
CA MET A 44 -8.42 3.51 5.50
C MET A 44 -9.33 2.90 6.55
N GLN A 45 -10.52 2.50 6.14
CA GLN A 45 -11.43 1.72 6.97
C GLN A 45 -11.02 0.24 6.92
N GLY A 46 -11.06 -0.42 8.07
CA GLY A 46 -10.68 -1.82 8.20
C GLY A 46 -9.67 -2.05 9.32
N GLU A 47 -9.19 -3.28 9.40
CA GLU A 47 -8.27 -3.73 10.44
C GLU A 47 -6.94 -4.16 9.83
N THR A 48 -5.86 -3.97 10.59
CA THR A 48 -4.57 -4.56 10.24
C THR A 48 -4.67 -6.07 10.37
N ILE A 49 -4.24 -6.77 9.33
CA ILE A 49 -4.20 -8.23 9.30
C ILE A 49 -3.27 -8.74 10.42
N ALA A 50 -3.83 -9.48 11.37
CA ALA A 50 -3.06 -10.02 12.48
C ALA A 50 -2.09 -11.12 12.01
N ARG A 51 -0.83 -11.08 12.46
CA ARG A 51 0.21 -12.07 12.11
C ARG A 51 -0.17 -13.53 12.40
N LYS A 52 -1.15 -13.78 13.27
CA LYS A 52 -1.67 -15.13 13.57
C LYS A 52 -2.35 -15.78 12.36
N ILE A 53 -2.93 -15.00 11.45
CA ILE A 53 -3.60 -15.51 10.25
C ILE A 53 -2.65 -16.35 9.38
N LEU A 54 -1.35 -16.03 9.42
CA LEU A 54 -0.30 -16.66 8.61
C LEU A 54 0.19 -18.00 9.17
N ARG A 55 -0.16 -18.35 10.41
CA ARG A 55 0.40 -19.54 11.09
C ARG A 55 -0.67 -20.46 11.65
N ASP A 56 -1.67 -19.90 12.31
CA ASP A 56 -2.63 -20.68 13.07
C ASP A 56 -3.63 -21.44 12.17
N ALA A 57 -3.92 -22.69 12.54
CA ALA A 57 -4.77 -23.59 11.77
C ALA A 57 -6.24 -23.11 11.74
N GLN A 58 -6.71 -22.47 12.80
CA GLN A 58 -8.07 -21.92 12.87
C GLN A 58 -8.34 -20.85 11.77
N TRP A 59 -7.29 -20.24 11.20
CA TRP A 59 -7.42 -19.20 10.17
C TRP A 59 -7.13 -19.67 8.75
N GLN A 60 -7.08 -20.98 8.47
CA GLN A 60 -6.70 -21.51 7.15
C GLN A 60 -7.53 -20.91 5.98
N ASN A 61 -8.85 -20.82 6.13
CA ASN A 61 -9.72 -20.26 5.09
C ASN A 61 -9.46 -18.77 4.87
N ALA A 62 -9.34 -17.99 5.94
CA ALA A 62 -9.03 -16.56 5.84
C ALA A 62 -7.65 -16.31 5.22
N ARG A 63 -6.66 -17.15 5.51
CA ARG A 63 -5.34 -17.12 4.88
C ARG A 63 -5.42 -17.38 3.38
N LYS A 64 -6.21 -18.36 2.94
CA LYS A 64 -6.41 -18.64 1.51
C LYS A 64 -6.97 -17.42 0.77
N ASN A 65 -7.96 -16.76 1.36
CA ASN A 65 -8.55 -15.55 0.78
C ASN A 65 -7.54 -14.39 0.76
N LEU A 66 -6.79 -14.19 1.85
CA LEU A 66 -5.75 -13.16 1.94
C LEU A 66 -4.73 -13.27 0.79
N ILE A 67 -4.27 -14.48 0.47
CA ILE A 67 -3.33 -14.69 -0.64
C ILE A 67 -3.96 -14.29 -1.98
N HIS A 68 -5.24 -14.60 -2.18
CA HIS A 68 -5.95 -14.22 -3.39
C HIS A 68 -6.12 -12.69 -3.50
N ASP A 69 -6.48 -12.03 -2.40
CA ASP A 69 -6.62 -10.58 -2.33
C ASP A 69 -5.29 -9.86 -2.59
N MET A 70 -4.19 -10.38 -2.02
CA MET A 70 -2.84 -9.87 -2.25
C MET A 70 -2.41 -10.05 -3.71
N ALA A 71 -2.67 -11.21 -4.32
CA ALA A 71 -2.37 -11.46 -5.72
C ALA A 71 -3.16 -10.52 -6.64
N LYS A 72 -4.45 -10.28 -6.34
CA LYS A 72 -5.29 -9.34 -7.06
C LYS A 72 -4.77 -7.90 -6.94
N ALA A 73 -4.35 -7.49 -5.74
CA ALA A 73 -3.77 -6.16 -5.52
C ALA A 73 -2.44 -5.99 -6.26
N PHE A 74 -1.60 -7.03 -6.31
CA PHE A 74 -0.34 -7.03 -7.05
C PHE A 74 -0.58 -6.90 -8.56
N GLY A 75 -1.40 -7.79 -9.13
CA GLY A 75 -1.74 -7.79 -10.56
C GLY A 75 -2.69 -6.67 -11.02
N SER A 76 -3.10 -5.78 -10.10
CA SER A 76 -3.93 -4.62 -10.46
C SER A 76 -3.16 -3.58 -11.27
N ASP A 77 -1.82 -3.56 -11.19
CA ASP A 77 -0.98 -2.78 -12.11
C ASP A 77 -1.12 -3.31 -13.54
N PRO A 78 -1.68 -2.53 -14.50
CA PRO A 78 -1.90 -3.00 -15.87
C PRO A 78 -0.64 -3.52 -16.57
N GLN A 79 0.54 -3.07 -16.16
CA GLN A 79 1.82 -3.51 -16.73
C GLN A 79 2.21 -4.94 -16.33
N ASP A 80 1.71 -5.44 -15.19
CA ASP A 80 2.06 -6.77 -14.67
C ASP A 80 1.34 -7.90 -15.45
N ARG A 81 0.23 -7.58 -16.13
CA ARG A 81 -0.47 -8.52 -17.03
C ARG A 81 0.26 -8.80 -18.35
N GLN A 82 1.30 -8.03 -18.67
CA GLN A 82 2.03 -8.12 -19.94
C GLN A 82 3.36 -8.88 -19.84
N LYS A 83 3.77 -9.31 -18.63
CA LYS A 83 5.05 -9.99 -18.42
C LYS A 83 4.92 -11.50 -18.66
N PRO A 84 5.71 -12.11 -19.55
CA PRO A 84 5.71 -13.57 -19.70
C PRO A 84 6.23 -14.25 -18.43
N LEU A 85 5.69 -15.44 -18.16
CA LEU A 85 6.15 -16.36 -17.10
C LEU A 85 7.62 -16.74 -17.28
#